data_AF-X1G6M0-F1
#
_entry.id   AF-X1G6M0-F1
#
_cell.length_a   1.000
_cell.length_b   1.000
_cell.length_c   1.000
_cell.angle_alpha   90.00
_cell.angle_beta   90.00
_cell.angle_gamma   90.00
#
_symmetry.space_group_name_H-M   'P 1'
#
loop_
_entity.id
_entity.type
_entity.pdbx_description
1 polymer ?
#
loop_
_entity_poly.entity_id
_entity_poly.type
_entity_poly.pdbx_seq_one_letter_code
_entity_poly.pdbx_strand_id
1 'polypeptide(L)'
;METYFADELSSGKLTFRVLNVEDEGNAGIAEKYGAYTSSLFINTIKDGADHIAEVPEIWLLLGNDQEFIELVRNKIERSLKGEV
;
A
#
# COMPACT_ATOMS: atom_id res chain seq x y z
N MET A 1 5.61 3.30 8.91
CA MET A 1 6.38 3.21 7.66
C MET A 1 7.84 3.58 7.90
N GLU A 2 8.16 4.81 8.32
CA GLU A 2 9.53 5.25 8.59
C GLU A 2 10.27 4.34 9.60
N THR A 3 9.59 3.89 10.66
CA THR A 3 10.16 2.98 11.66
C THR A 3 10.66 1.64 11.10
N TYR A 4 10.06 1.14 10.01
CA TYR A 4 10.33 -0.21 9.49
C TYR A 4 10.99 -0.23 8.11
N PHE A 5 10.89 0.85 7.34
CA PHE A 5 11.29 0.89 5.93
C PHE A 5 12.04 2.19 5.57
N ALA A 6 12.80 2.76 6.50
CA ALA A 6 13.51 4.03 6.29
C ALA A 6 14.44 3.99 5.05
N ASP A 7 15.15 2.88 4.85
CA ASP A 7 16.10 2.72 3.75
C ASP A 7 15.38 2.58 2.39
N GLU A 8 14.28 1.84 2.34
CA GLU A 8 13.47 1.71 1.13
C GLU A 8 12.75 3.00 0.76
N LEU A 9 12.28 3.76 1.77
CA LEU A 9 11.67 5.07 1.56
C LEU A 9 12.71 6.08 1.05
N SER A 10 13.90 6.13 1.67
CA SER A 10 14.96 7.08 1.28
C SER A 10 15.57 6.77 -0.09
N SER A 11 15.67 5.49 -0.46
CA SER A 11 16.13 5.07 -1.80
C SER A 11 15.07 5.21 -2.89
N GLY A 12 13.81 5.45 -2.54
CA GLY A 12 12.68 5.49 -3.47
C GLY A 12 12.21 4.11 -3.94
N LYS A 13 12.74 3.02 -3.36
CA LYS A 13 12.29 1.64 -3.62
C LYS A 13 10.87 1.41 -3.10
N LEU A 14 10.47 2.14 -2.06
CA LEU A 14 9.13 2.18 -1.51
C LEU A 14 8.62 3.62 -1.48
N THR A 15 7.37 3.84 -1.85
CA THR A 15 6.68 5.12 -1.62
C THR A 15 5.41 4.87 -0.82
N PHE A 16 5.13 5.75 0.14
CA PHE A 16 3.87 5.75 0.88
C PHE A 16 3.06 6.99 0.52
N ARG A 17 1.77 6.80 0.23
CA ARG A 17 0.85 7.88 -0.14
C ARG A 17 -0.45 7.73 0.63
N VAL A 18 -1.00 8.85 1.07
CA VAL A 18 -2.36 8.98 1.58
C VAL A 18 -3.07 9.94 0.65
N LEU A 19 -4.18 9.50 0.06
CA LEU A 19 -4.90 10.25 -0.97
C LEU A 19 -6.36 10.38 -0.56
N ASN A 20 -6.93 11.56 -0.80
CA ASN A 20 -8.39 11.71 -0.74
C ASN A 20 -8.96 11.29 -2.11
N VAL A 21 -9.76 10.23 -2.13
CA VAL A 21 -10.37 9.70 -3.36
C VAL A 21 -11.50 10.59 -3.89
N GLU A 22 -12.06 11.48 -3.06
CA GLU A 22 -13.09 12.45 -3.47
C GLU A 22 -12.51 13.74 -4.06
N ASP A 23 -11.19 13.93 -3.97
CA ASP A 23 -10.51 15.04 -4.62
C ASP A 23 -10.39 14.76 -6.13
N GLU A 24 -10.97 15.63 -6.96
CA GLU A 24 -10.92 15.52 -8.43
C GLU A 24 -9.49 15.43 -8.97
N GLY A 25 -8.51 16.07 -8.29
CA GLY A 25 -7.09 15.97 -8.65
C GLY A 25 -6.53 14.54 -8.54
N ASN A 26 -7.18 13.68 -7.75
CA ASN A 26 -6.80 12.28 -7.55
C ASN A 26 -7.69 11.30 -8.35
N ALA A 27 -8.66 11.78 -9.14
CA ALA A 27 -9.60 10.91 -9.84
C ALA A 27 -8.91 9.84 -10.69
N GLY A 28 -7.85 10.20 -11.43
CA GLY A 28 -7.12 9.24 -12.27
C GLY A 28 -6.39 8.15 -11.49
N ILE A 29 -5.84 8.46 -10.31
CA ILE A 29 -5.20 7.44 -9.46
C ILE A 29 -6.24 6.61 -8.70
N ALA A 30 -7.36 7.21 -8.28
CA ALA A 30 -8.48 6.49 -7.68
C ALA A 30 -9.06 5.47 -8.68
N GLU A 31 -9.30 5.87 -9.93
CA GLU A 31 -9.76 4.99 -11.00
C GLU A 31 -8.75 3.87 -11.29
N LYS A 32 -7.45 4.21 -11.45
CA LYS A 32 -6.38 3.23 -11.69
C LYS A 32 -6.33 2.12 -10.62
N TYR A 33 -6.54 2.50 -9.36
CA TYR A 33 -6.52 1.55 -8.24
C TYR A 33 -7.88 0.90 -7.97
N GLY A 34 -8.96 1.36 -8.63
CA GLY A 34 -10.34 0.96 -8.29
C GLY A 34 -10.71 1.36 -6.86
N ALA A 35 -10.07 2.41 -6.31
CA ALA A 35 -10.23 2.80 -4.93
C ALA A 35 -11.59 3.48 -4.71
N TYR A 36 -12.35 2.96 -3.76
CA TYR A 36 -13.57 3.56 -3.26
C TYR A 36 -13.54 3.58 -1.74
N THR A 37 -14.18 4.59 -1.14
CA THR A 37 -14.24 4.77 0.32
C THR A 37 -12.85 4.69 0.97
N SER A 38 -12.78 4.32 2.24
CA SER A 38 -11.52 3.95 2.88
C SER A 38 -11.04 2.61 2.31
N SER A 39 -9.79 2.53 1.86
CA SER A 39 -9.19 1.31 1.32
C SER A 39 -7.66 1.39 1.39
N LEU A 40 -7.00 0.23 1.43
CA LEU A 40 -5.53 0.12 1.44
C LEU A 40 -5.09 -0.77 0.28
N PHE A 41 -4.13 -0.28 -0.49
CA PHE A 41 -3.57 -1.00 -1.62
C PHE A 41 -2.05 -1.11 -1.51
N ILE A 42 -1.52 -2.20 -2.04
CA ILE A 42 -0.10 -2.36 -2.35
C ILE A 42 0.02 -2.49 -3.86
N ASN A 43 0.90 -1.67 -4.44
CA ASN A 43 1.22 -1.74 -5.86
C ASN A 43 2.70 -2.08 -6.00
N THR A 44 3.01 -3.22 -6.61
CA THR A 44 4.39 -3.53 -7.01
C THR A 44 4.60 -3.12 -8.46
N ILE A 45 5.70 -2.42 -8.72
CA ILE A 45 6.03 -1.97 -10.08
C ILE A 45 7.24 -2.78 -10.53
N LYS A 46 7.04 -3.67 -11.52
CA LYS A 46 8.08 -4.52 -12.09
C LYS A 46 8.12 -4.28 -13.60
N ASP A 47 9.29 -3.97 -14.14
CA ASP A 47 9.49 -3.65 -15.56
C ASP A 47 8.52 -2.57 -16.11
N GLY A 48 8.14 -1.62 -15.24
CA GLY A 48 7.21 -0.54 -15.57
C GLY A 48 5.72 -0.94 -15.54
N ALA A 49 5.39 -2.20 -15.26
CA ALA A 49 4.02 -2.67 -15.09
C ALA A 49 3.57 -2.58 -13.63
N ASP A 50 2.38 -2.05 -13.40
CA ASP A 50 1.73 -2.03 -12.09
C ASP A 50 1.08 -3.38 -11.77
N HIS A 51 1.24 -3.80 -10.53
CA HIS A 51 0.57 -4.96 -9.94
C HIS A 51 -0.12 -4.50 -8.65
N ILE A 52 -1.34 -3.97 -8.81
CA ILE A 52 -2.14 -3.36 -7.74
C ILE A 52 -2.99 -4.45 -7.09
N ALA A 53 -2.90 -4.55 -5.76
CA ALA A 53 -3.74 -5.42 -4.95
C ALA A 53 -4.30 -4.67 -3.74
N GLU A 54 -5.60 -4.80 -3.49
CA GLU A 54 -6.22 -4.36 -2.25
C GLU A 54 -5.80 -5.27 -1.09
N VAL A 55 -5.76 -4.72 0.12
CA VAL A 55 -5.51 -5.45 1.37
C VAL A 55 -6.78 -5.44 2.23
N PRO A 56 -7.84 -6.19 1.85
CA PRO A 56 -9.11 -6.18 2.58
C PRO A 56 -8.99 -6.80 3.98
N GLU A 57 -7.95 -7.59 4.25
CA GLU A 57 -7.76 -8.25 5.54
C GLU A 57 -7.56 -7.26 6.70
N ILE A 58 -7.19 -6.00 6.41
CA ILE A 58 -7.07 -4.96 7.44
C ILE A 58 -8.38 -4.71 8.18
N TRP A 59 -9.52 -4.92 7.52
CA TRP A 59 -10.85 -4.68 8.11
C TRP A 59 -11.15 -5.63 9.26
N LEU A 60 -10.53 -6.82 9.26
CA LEU A 60 -10.67 -7.81 10.32
C LEU A 60 -9.82 -7.48 11.55
N LEU A 61 -8.86 -6.55 11.41
CA LEU A 61 -7.85 -6.23 12.41
C LEU A 61 -8.07 -4.84 13.04
N LEU A 62 -9.21 -4.20 12.78
CA LEU A 62 -9.54 -2.91 13.38
C LEU A 62 -9.56 -3.01 14.91
N GLY A 63 -8.82 -2.12 15.57
CA GLY A 63 -8.65 -2.12 17.03
C GLY A 63 -7.56 -3.07 17.55
N ASN A 64 -6.91 -3.84 16.67
CA ASN A 64 -5.71 -4.62 16.98
C ASN A 64 -4.50 -4.06 16.20
N ASP A 65 -3.93 -2.96 16.71
CA ASP A 65 -2.83 -2.25 16.06
C ASP A 65 -1.62 -3.14 15.79
N GLN A 66 -1.32 -4.08 16.68
CA GLN A 66 -0.17 -4.96 16.52
C GLN A 66 -0.34 -5.89 15.31
N GLU A 67 -1.46 -6.61 15.23
CA GLU A 67 -1.71 -7.51 14.08
C GLU A 67 -1.89 -6.72 12.78
N PHE A 68 -2.49 -5.53 12.83
CA PHE A 68 -2.59 -4.64 11.68
C PHE A 68 -1.21 -4.28 11.14
N ILE A 69 -0.30 -3.83 12.02
CA ILE A 69 1.06 -3.44 11.64
C ILE A 69 1.82 -4.66 11.09
N GLU A 70 1.71 -5.81 11.74
CA GLU A 70 2.37 -7.04 11.30
C GLU A 70 1.88 -7.51 9.93
N LEU A 71 0.56 -7.48 9.69
CA LEU A 71 -0.03 -7.82 8.39
C LEU A 71 0.53 -6.94 7.27
N VAL A 72 0.45 -5.62 7.44
CA VAL A 72 0.86 -4.65 6.41
C VAL A 72 2.37 -4.74 6.18
N ARG A 73 3.17 -4.80 7.25
CA ARG A 73 4.63 -4.94 7.17
C ARG A 73 5.03 -6.20 6.40
N ASN A 74 4.45 -7.35 6.74
CA ASN A 74 4.77 -8.61 6.09
C ASN A 74 4.41 -8.58 4.59
N LYS A 75 3.28 -7.97 4.21
CA LYS A 75 2.92 -7.83 2.78
C LYS A 75 3.91 -6.95 2.02
N ILE A 76 4.38 -5.85 2.61
CA ILE A 76 5.41 -4.97 2.01
C ILE A 76 6.74 -5.73 1.87
N GLU A 77 7.19 -6.44 2.91
CA GLU A 77 8.46 -7.19 2.88
C GLU A 77 8.45 -8.27 1.77
N ARG A 78 7.36 -9.02 1.65
CA ARG A 78 7.20 -10.03 0.59
C ARG A 78 7.19 -9.41 -0.80
N SER A 79 6.54 -8.24 -0.93
CA SER A 79 6.54 -7.45 -2.18
C SER A 79 7.94 -7.00 -2.57
N LEU A 80 8.73 -6.51 -1.61
CA LEU A 80 10.13 -6.07 -1.82
C LEU A 80 11.08 -7.22 -2.20
N LYS A 81 10.75 -8.45 -1.80
CA LYS A 81 11.44 -9.69 -2.18
C LYS A 81 10.95 -10.27 -3.51
N GLY A 82 9.86 -9.75 -4.07
CA GLY A 82 9.25 -10.25 -5.31
C GLY A 82 8.43 -11.53 -5.15
N GLU A 83 8.01 -11.88 -3.94
CA GLU A 83 7.22 -13.08 -3.62
C GLU A 83 5.71 -12.92 -3.87
N VAL A 84 5.30 -11.72 -4.28
CA VAL A 84 3.92 -11.33 -4.59
C VAL A 84 3.93 -10.49 -5.86
#